data_AF-A0AAC8TG25-F1
#
_entry.id   AF-A0AAC8TG25-F1
#
_cell.length_a   1.000
_cell.length_b   1.000
_cell.length_c   1.000
_cell.angle_alpha   90.00
_cell.angle_beta   90.00
_cell.angle_gamma   90.00
#
_symmetry.space_group_name_H-M   'P 1'
#
loop_
_entity.id
_entity.type
_entity.pdbx_description
1 polymer ?
#
loop_
_entity_poly.entity_id
_entity_poly.type
_entity_poly.pdbx_seq_one_letter_code
_entity_poly.pdbx_strand_id
1 'polypeptide(L)'
;MSAFIHEWLNLLVRWVHVIAAIMWIGDSFLFMWLDSHLTAPSRPREGAVVGELWMTHSGGFYEVVKRKSLAQGELPDTLYWFKWESYTTWISGFLLLIIVFHLNGASLLIDPGVYPLTGWQAVAISLGLLPLAYGLYELLWKTPLARNNRAFAAVGFVLITALAYGLTRVFSARGAYLQVGATLGTIMAANVFFRIIPAQRYMLAMTREGKPVDTTLGLRAKGRSIQNHYLTLPVLFTMISNHFPSTYGGSMPWLVLGLLFVVGAGLKYAMNFRAHTPPLAWAGTGLALIGVIVLTRPPPDPALEQFAGKPPVKFEQVASVMQTRCATCHAARPSSPMFAAPPQGVILDTPDAIRTHADRVFVRAVATKTMPLGNLTGMTEDERALVGAWFAQGGEVPADAKMPDFVAPPVAAAPAAAPTAGAAQADIPESSRNYFASVCSTCHGPNGAGDGMVAAALNPKPRNFGDKAWQKSITDDAIKKIIVEGGASVGKSAVMPPNPPLADDAETLNGLVRLIRAFGA
;
A
#
# COMPACT_ATOMS: atom_id res chain seq x y z
N MET A 1 -17.14 -11.47 5.28
CA MET A 1 -15.89 -12.15 5.68
C MET A 1 -15.51 -11.59 7.05
N SER A 2 -15.32 -12.39 8.10
CA SER A 2 -15.05 -11.85 9.44
C SER A 2 -13.70 -11.14 9.47
N ALA A 3 -13.59 -10.02 10.18
CA ALA A 3 -12.34 -9.23 10.29
C ALA A 3 -11.16 -10.11 10.77
N PHE A 4 -11.45 -11.07 11.66
CA PHE A 4 -10.52 -12.08 12.14
C PHE A 4 -9.89 -12.93 11.02
N ILE A 5 -10.70 -13.44 10.06
CA ILE A 5 -10.16 -14.23 8.94
C ILE A 5 -9.26 -13.36 8.06
N HIS A 6 -9.67 -12.12 7.80
CA HIS A 6 -8.86 -11.19 7.01
C HIS A 6 -7.51 -10.90 7.68
N GLU A 7 -7.49 -10.71 9.01
CA GLU A 7 -6.28 -10.49 9.80
C GLU A 7 -5.32 -11.69 9.72
N TRP A 8 -5.82 -12.91 9.93
CA TRP A 8 -4.97 -14.12 9.84
C TRP A 8 -4.43 -14.36 8.44
N LEU A 9 -5.24 -14.13 7.39
CA LEU A 9 -4.76 -14.19 6.01
C LEU A 9 -3.67 -13.15 5.75
N ASN A 10 -3.86 -11.93 6.25
CA ASN A 10 -2.88 -10.85 6.14
C ASN A 10 -1.55 -11.25 6.79
N LEU A 11 -1.61 -11.75 8.03
CA LEU A 11 -0.44 -12.19 8.79
C LEU A 11 0.31 -13.34 8.09
N LEU A 12 -0.40 -14.42 7.77
CA LEU A 12 0.21 -15.63 7.23
C LEU A 12 0.87 -15.38 5.87
N VAL A 13 0.18 -14.70 4.96
CA VAL A 13 0.73 -14.43 3.62
C VAL A 13 1.90 -13.44 3.71
N ARG A 14 1.84 -12.42 4.59
CA ARG A 14 2.99 -11.52 4.83
C ARG A 14 4.19 -12.27 5.37
N TRP A 15 3.96 -13.18 6.32
CA TRP A 15 5.05 -13.93 6.94
C TRP A 15 5.77 -14.80 5.92
N VAL A 16 5.02 -15.56 5.11
CA VAL A 16 5.56 -16.34 3.99
C VAL A 16 6.31 -15.44 3.01
N HIS A 17 5.73 -14.30 2.65
CA HIS A 17 6.35 -13.36 1.70
C HIS A 17 7.70 -12.83 2.19
N VAL A 18 7.78 -12.41 3.45
CA VAL A 18 9.02 -11.88 4.05
C VAL A 18 10.09 -12.97 4.11
N ILE A 19 9.75 -14.19 4.52
CA ILE A 19 10.70 -15.32 4.56
C ILE A 19 11.24 -15.58 3.15
N ALA A 20 10.35 -15.75 2.16
CA ALA A 20 10.76 -16.02 0.79
C ALA A 20 11.62 -14.87 0.21
N ALA A 21 11.25 -13.62 0.48
CA ALA A 21 12.01 -12.45 0.03
C ALA A 21 13.42 -12.40 0.66
N ILE A 22 13.56 -12.72 1.95
CA ILE A 22 14.87 -12.80 2.62
C ILE A 22 15.74 -13.87 1.96
N MET A 23 15.19 -15.06 1.72
CA MET A 23 15.92 -16.14 1.04
C MET A 23 16.37 -15.71 -0.36
N TRP A 24 15.44 -15.17 -1.17
CA TRP A 24 15.75 -14.80 -2.55
C TRP A 24 16.76 -13.65 -2.66
N ILE A 25 16.58 -12.59 -1.86
CA ILE A 25 17.50 -11.46 -1.82
C ILE A 25 18.86 -11.91 -1.24
N GLY A 26 18.85 -12.76 -0.22
CA GLY A 26 20.05 -13.38 0.37
C GLY A 26 20.87 -14.15 -0.66
N ASP A 27 20.23 -15.03 -1.43
CA ASP A 27 20.88 -15.76 -2.52
C ASP A 27 21.47 -14.81 -3.56
N SER A 28 20.72 -13.77 -3.95
CA SER A 28 21.21 -12.76 -4.88
C SER A 28 22.47 -12.05 -4.35
N PHE A 29 22.53 -11.79 -3.05
CA PHE A 29 23.71 -11.15 -2.44
C PHE A 29 24.88 -12.12 -2.40
N LEU A 30 24.64 -13.36 -1.99
CA LEU A 30 25.65 -14.40 -1.92
C LEU A 30 26.26 -14.68 -3.28
N PHE A 31 25.46 -14.93 -4.33
CA PHE A 31 25.99 -15.27 -5.65
C PHE A 31 26.72 -14.12 -6.33
N MET A 32 26.27 -12.87 -6.14
CA MET A 32 26.97 -11.71 -6.68
C MET A 32 28.27 -11.42 -5.94
N TRP A 33 28.29 -11.63 -4.62
CA TRP A 33 29.51 -11.58 -3.83
C TRP A 33 30.48 -12.69 -4.25
N LEU A 34 30.00 -13.93 -4.38
CA LEU A 34 30.79 -15.08 -4.86
C LEU A 34 31.44 -14.77 -6.21
N ASP A 35 30.65 -14.34 -7.20
CA ASP A 35 31.11 -14.03 -8.55
C ASP A 35 32.16 -12.93 -8.61
N SER A 36 32.11 -11.96 -7.69
CA SER A 36 33.05 -10.84 -7.63
C SER A 36 34.34 -11.16 -6.87
N HIS A 37 34.38 -12.26 -6.13
CA HIS A 37 35.53 -12.67 -5.31
C HIS A 37 36.25 -13.91 -5.86
N LEU A 38 35.87 -14.40 -7.05
CA LEU A 38 36.62 -15.46 -7.72
C LEU A 38 38.02 -14.96 -8.10
N THR A 39 39.02 -15.74 -7.73
CA THR A 39 40.43 -15.50 -8.05
C THR A 39 40.93 -16.51 -9.07
N ALA A 40 42.08 -16.22 -9.69
CA ALA A 40 42.72 -17.20 -10.57
C ALA A 40 43.05 -18.47 -9.78
N PRO A 41 42.91 -19.67 -10.38
CA PRO A 41 43.20 -20.93 -9.68
C PRO A 41 44.63 -20.96 -9.13
N SER A 42 44.77 -21.26 -7.84
CA SER A 42 46.07 -21.40 -7.16
C SER A 42 46.89 -22.59 -7.65
N ARG A 43 46.22 -23.56 -8.29
CA ARG A 43 46.81 -24.75 -8.92
C ARG A 43 46.19 -25.00 -10.30
N PRO A 44 46.89 -25.70 -11.21
CA PRO A 44 46.29 -26.13 -12.47
C PRO A 44 45.01 -26.94 -12.23
N ARG A 45 43.95 -26.62 -12.97
CA ARG A 45 42.65 -27.30 -12.92
C ARG A 45 42.22 -27.68 -14.32
N GLU A 46 41.66 -28.88 -14.46
CA GLU A 46 41.05 -29.33 -15.71
C GLU A 46 39.67 -28.70 -15.92
N GLY A 47 39.29 -28.59 -17.20
CA GLY A 47 38.00 -28.06 -17.63
C GLY A 47 37.97 -26.53 -17.74
N ALA A 48 36.78 -26.00 -18.05
CA ALA A 48 36.58 -24.57 -18.33
C ALA A 48 36.47 -23.74 -17.04
N VAL A 49 37.53 -23.70 -16.22
CA VAL A 49 37.54 -22.97 -14.94
C VAL A 49 37.55 -21.45 -15.16
N VAL A 50 36.63 -20.77 -14.51
CA VAL A 50 36.52 -19.29 -14.50
C VAL A 50 37.35 -18.72 -13.35
N GLY A 51 37.37 -19.40 -12.21
CA GLY A 51 38.12 -19.03 -11.03
C GLY A 51 37.74 -19.90 -9.83
N GLU A 52 38.44 -19.69 -8.72
CA GLU A 52 38.16 -20.36 -7.45
C GLU A 52 38.03 -19.37 -6.29
N LEU A 53 37.33 -19.81 -5.25
CA LEU A 53 37.17 -19.10 -3.98
C LEU A 53 37.24 -20.10 -2.82
N TRP A 54 37.96 -19.71 -1.78
CA TRP A 54 37.96 -20.39 -0.50
C TRP A 54 37.12 -19.63 0.51
N MET A 55 36.24 -20.34 1.22
CA MET A 55 35.40 -19.79 2.28
C MET A 55 35.47 -20.64 3.52
N THR A 56 35.20 -20.06 4.69
CA THR A 56 35.05 -20.80 5.94
C THR A 56 33.68 -20.54 6.55
N HIS A 57 33.02 -21.59 7.03
CA HIS A 57 31.77 -21.49 7.78
C HIS A 57 31.55 -22.76 8.61
N SER A 58 30.88 -22.63 9.76
CA SER A 58 30.52 -23.75 10.65
C SER A 58 31.66 -24.74 10.96
N GLY A 59 32.88 -24.23 11.15
CA GLY A 59 34.06 -25.03 11.50
C GLY A 59 34.73 -25.77 10.34
N GLY A 60 34.32 -25.53 9.09
CA GLY A 60 34.94 -26.11 7.89
C GLY A 60 35.46 -25.09 6.89
N PHE A 61 36.08 -25.61 5.82
CA PHE A 61 36.53 -24.85 4.65
C PHE A 61 35.83 -25.35 3.38
N TYR A 62 35.32 -24.43 2.58
CA TYR A 62 34.69 -24.70 1.29
C TYR A 62 35.64 -24.25 0.18
N GLU A 63 35.94 -25.17 -0.74
CA GLU A 63 36.60 -24.88 -2.02
C GLU A 63 35.52 -24.76 -3.10
N VAL A 64 35.27 -23.55 -3.60
CA VAL A 64 34.28 -23.31 -4.65
C VAL A 64 34.99 -23.01 -5.96
N VAL A 65 34.88 -23.93 -6.91
CA VAL A 65 35.42 -23.77 -8.27
C VAL A 65 34.28 -23.47 -9.23
N LYS A 66 34.29 -22.28 -9.81
CA LYS A 66 33.30 -21.92 -10.84
C LYS A 66 33.80 -22.36 -12.21
N ARG A 67 32.98 -23.13 -12.92
CA ARG A 67 33.23 -23.54 -14.29
C ARG A 67 32.26 -22.86 -15.25
N LYS A 68 32.74 -22.49 -16.44
CA LYS A 68 31.96 -21.84 -17.50
C LYS A 68 31.03 -22.84 -18.18
N SER A 69 31.48 -24.08 -18.31
CA SER A 69 30.77 -25.22 -18.87
C SER A 69 31.31 -26.50 -18.22
N LEU A 70 30.49 -27.55 -18.26
CA LEU A 70 30.87 -28.89 -17.81
C LEU A 70 30.92 -29.81 -19.04
N ALA A 71 31.87 -30.75 -19.04
CA ALA A 71 31.88 -31.85 -20.01
C ALA A 71 30.79 -32.87 -19.67
N GLN A 72 30.43 -33.74 -20.63
CA GLN A 72 29.32 -34.69 -20.50
C GLN A 72 29.45 -35.60 -19.26
N GLY A 73 30.67 -36.04 -18.93
CA GLY A 73 30.95 -36.89 -17.76
C GLY A 73 31.16 -36.14 -16.44
N GLU A 74 31.10 -34.80 -16.43
CA GLU A 74 31.33 -33.97 -15.24
C GLU A 74 30.03 -33.50 -14.57
N LEU A 75 28.86 -33.87 -15.10
CA LEU A 75 27.58 -33.45 -14.56
C LEU A 75 27.28 -34.22 -13.26
N PRO A 76 27.10 -33.55 -12.11
CA PRO A 76 26.74 -34.24 -10.87
C PRO A 76 25.30 -34.76 -10.91
N ASP A 77 25.04 -35.83 -10.16
CA ASP A 77 23.70 -36.42 -10.03
C ASP A 77 22.69 -35.43 -9.41
N THR A 78 23.17 -34.60 -8.48
CA THR A 78 22.35 -33.62 -7.76
C THR A 78 22.76 -32.20 -8.11
N LEU A 79 21.80 -31.41 -8.57
CA LEU A 79 21.94 -29.97 -8.80
C LEU A 79 20.89 -29.21 -7.99
N TYR A 80 21.34 -28.22 -7.21
CA TYR A 80 20.45 -27.35 -6.47
C TYR A 80 20.01 -26.16 -7.34
N TRP A 81 18.70 -25.89 -7.34
CA TRP A 81 18.07 -24.87 -8.17
C TRP A 81 17.43 -23.78 -7.30
N PHE A 82 17.97 -22.56 -7.38
CA PHE A 82 17.50 -21.39 -6.63
C PHE A 82 16.40 -20.64 -7.39
N LYS A 83 15.28 -21.33 -7.65
CA LYS A 83 14.11 -20.78 -8.37
C LYS A 83 12.90 -20.56 -7.48
N TRP A 84 12.78 -21.37 -6.43
CA TRP A 84 11.58 -21.43 -5.60
C TRP A 84 11.46 -20.21 -4.69
N GLU A 85 12.58 -19.64 -4.29
CA GLU A 85 12.68 -18.42 -3.50
C GLU A 85 12.02 -17.28 -4.27
N SER A 86 12.42 -17.09 -5.55
CA SER A 86 11.81 -16.10 -6.44
C SER A 86 10.32 -16.32 -6.69
N TYR A 87 9.93 -17.57 -7.00
CA TYR A 87 8.55 -17.88 -7.34
C TYR A 87 7.63 -17.71 -6.13
N THR A 88 8.08 -18.16 -4.95
CA THR A 88 7.32 -18.02 -3.70
C THR A 88 7.20 -16.57 -3.29
N THR A 89 8.25 -15.75 -3.41
CA THR A 89 8.17 -14.30 -3.18
C THR A 89 7.15 -13.65 -4.11
N TRP A 90 7.17 -13.97 -5.40
CA TRP A 90 6.22 -13.37 -6.35
C TRP A 90 4.78 -13.81 -6.08
N ILE A 91 4.53 -15.10 -5.91
CA ILE A 91 3.18 -15.65 -5.65
C ILE A 91 2.61 -15.02 -4.36
N SER A 92 3.36 -15.06 -3.27
CA SER A 92 2.93 -14.48 -1.99
C SER A 92 2.76 -12.95 -2.08
N GLY A 93 3.63 -12.26 -2.82
CA GLY A 93 3.53 -10.80 -3.03
C GLY A 93 2.31 -10.42 -3.87
N PHE A 94 1.99 -11.20 -4.91
CA PHE A 94 0.80 -11.03 -5.73
C PHE A 94 -0.47 -11.28 -4.93
N LEU A 95 -0.48 -12.31 -4.06
CA LEU A 95 -1.58 -12.54 -3.13
C LEU A 95 -1.74 -11.37 -2.14
N LEU A 96 -0.65 -10.77 -1.64
CA LEU A 96 -0.73 -9.58 -0.79
C LEU A 96 -1.26 -8.36 -1.54
N LEU A 97 -0.90 -8.18 -2.81
CA LEU A 97 -1.46 -7.13 -3.64
C LEU A 97 -2.98 -7.26 -3.72
N ILE A 98 -3.49 -8.48 -3.93
CA ILE A 98 -4.93 -8.74 -3.94
C ILE A 98 -5.53 -8.48 -2.55
N ILE A 99 -5.02 -9.17 -1.51
CA ILE A 99 -5.59 -9.18 -0.16
C ILE A 99 -5.61 -7.78 0.44
N VAL A 100 -4.52 -7.02 0.28
CA VAL A 100 -4.35 -5.73 0.96
C VAL A 100 -4.84 -4.56 0.11
N PHE A 101 -4.63 -4.60 -1.21
CA PHE A 101 -4.82 -3.44 -2.08
C PHE A 101 -5.96 -3.55 -3.07
N HIS A 102 -6.50 -4.75 -3.32
CA HIS A 102 -7.65 -4.91 -4.23
C HIS A 102 -8.94 -5.25 -3.49
N LEU A 103 -8.86 -6.06 -2.44
CA LEU A 103 -10.00 -6.27 -1.54
C LEU A 103 -10.39 -4.93 -0.87
N ASN A 104 -11.68 -4.80 -0.52
CA ASN A 104 -12.27 -3.55 0.00
C ASN A 104 -12.25 -2.39 -1.00
N GLY A 105 -12.46 -2.67 -2.30
CA GLY A 105 -12.69 -1.66 -3.33
C GLY A 105 -11.45 -0.85 -3.69
N ALA A 106 -10.25 -1.38 -3.43
CA ALA A 106 -8.97 -0.71 -3.69
C ALA A 106 -8.78 0.63 -2.97
N SER A 107 -9.39 0.80 -1.80
CA SER A 107 -9.34 2.03 -0.99
C SER A 107 -7.92 2.46 -0.59
N LEU A 108 -6.96 1.53 -0.52
CA LEU A 108 -5.56 1.85 -0.24
C LEU A 108 -4.76 2.31 -1.47
N LEU A 109 -5.27 2.06 -2.68
CA LEU A 109 -4.67 2.53 -3.94
C LEU A 109 -5.25 3.87 -4.39
N ILE A 110 -6.53 4.12 -4.11
CA ILE A 110 -7.27 5.27 -4.63
C ILE A 110 -7.09 6.50 -3.74
N ASP A 111 -6.97 7.66 -4.38
CA ASP A 111 -7.13 8.96 -3.76
C ASP A 111 -7.97 9.82 -4.71
N PRO A 112 -9.24 10.12 -4.38
CA PRO A 112 -10.11 10.92 -5.24
C PRO A 112 -9.58 12.34 -5.51
N GLY A 113 -8.72 12.86 -4.63
CA GLY A 113 -8.05 14.15 -4.84
C GLY A 113 -6.92 14.09 -5.88
N VAL A 114 -6.42 12.90 -6.21
CA VAL A 114 -5.43 12.68 -7.28
C VAL A 114 -6.13 12.37 -8.60
N TYR A 115 -6.94 11.31 -8.62
CA TYR A 115 -7.73 10.91 -9.78
C TYR A 115 -8.97 10.12 -9.33
N PRO A 116 -10.18 10.47 -9.81
CA PRO A 116 -11.42 9.85 -9.35
C PRO A 116 -11.65 8.46 -9.97
N LEU A 117 -10.84 7.48 -9.56
CA LEU A 117 -10.99 6.08 -9.98
C LEU A 117 -12.07 5.37 -9.17
N THR A 118 -12.84 4.52 -9.85
CA THR A 118 -13.62 3.47 -9.18
C THR A 118 -12.71 2.30 -8.79
N GLY A 119 -13.15 1.50 -7.81
CA GLY A 119 -12.39 0.34 -7.32
C GLY A 119 -11.91 -0.61 -8.41
N TRP A 120 -12.79 -0.99 -9.35
CA TRP A 120 -12.43 -1.91 -10.42
C TRP A 120 -11.43 -1.29 -11.42
N GLN A 121 -11.53 0.01 -11.72
CA GLN A 121 -10.57 0.70 -12.58
C GLN A 121 -9.18 0.68 -11.96
N ALA A 122 -9.08 0.95 -10.66
CA ALA A 122 -7.81 0.90 -9.94
C ALA A 122 -7.20 -0.50 -9.97
N VAL A 123 -8.01 -1.54 -9.73
CA VAL A 123 -7.58 -2.95 -9.84
C VAL A 123 -7.12 -3.29 -11.25
N ALA A 124 -7.89 -2.90 -12.28
CA ALA A 124 -7.55 -3.18 -13.68
C ALA A 124 -6.23 -2.51 -14.10
N ILE A 125 -6.02 -1.24 -13.73
CA ILE A 125 -4.76 -0.52 -13.98
C ILE A 125 -3.61 -1.20 -13.22
N SER A 126 -3.80 -1.53 -11.94
CA SER A 126 -2.78 -2.17 -11.09
C SER A 126 -2.35 -3.53 -11.66
N LEU A 127 -3.29 -4.39 -12.04
CA LEU A 127 -3.01 -5.71 -12.60
C LEU A 127 -2.49 -5.65 -14.04
N GLY A 128 -3.07 -4.78 -14.88
CA GLY A 128 -2.66 -4.63 -16.28
C GLY A 128 -1.25 -4.06 -16.45
N LEU A 129 -0.82 -3.21 -15.51
CA LEU A 129 0.53 -2.64 -15.52
C LEU A 129 1.62 -3.70 -15.38
N LEU A 130 1.40 -4.78 -14.62
CA LEU A 130 2.42 -5.79 -14.36
C LEU A 130 2.92 -6.50 -15.64
N PRO A 131 2.06 -7.14 -16.45
CA PRO A 131 2.49 -7.74 -17.71
C PRO A 131 2.90 -6.70 -18.76
N LEU A 132 2.26 -5.52 -18.78
CA LEU A 132 2.63 -4.44 -19.71
C LEU A 132 4.07 -3.96 -19.46
N ALA A 133 4.43 -3.71 -18.21
CA ALA A 133 5.77 -3.27 -17.85
C ALA A 133 6.82 -4.35 -18.16
N TYR A 134 6.52 -5.63 -17.90
CA TYR A 134 7.41 -6.72 -18.30
C TYR A 134 7.57 -6.79 -19.83
N GLY A 135 6.48 -6.63 -20.60
CA GLY A 135 6.52 -6.58 -22.06
C GLY A 135 7.40 -5.45 -22.59
N LEU A 136 7.22 -4.23 -22.08
CA LEU A 136 8.04 -3.06 -22.44
C LEU A 136 9.52 -3.27 -22.09
N TYR A 137 9.79 -3.80 -20.90
CA TYR A 137 11.13 -4.15 -20.47
C TYR A 137 11.77 -5.22 -21.36
N GLU A 138 10.99 -6.22 -21.81
CA GLU A 138 11.47 -7.24 -22.73
C GLU A 138 11.76 -6.68 -24.13
N LEU A 139 10.95 -5.74 -24.61
CA LEU A 139 11.23 -5.01 -25.85
C LEU A 139 12.53 -4.21 -25.74
N LEU A 140 12.78 -3.54 -24.61
CA LEU A 140 14.01 -2.79 -24.37
C LEU A 140 15.25 -3.70 -24.48
N TRP A 141 15.14 -4.93 -23.98
CA TRP A 141 16.20 -5.94 -24.09
C TRP A 141 16.47 -6.48 -25.50
N LYS A 142 15.53 -6.30 -26.42
CA LYS A 142 15.72 -6.64 -27.85
C LYS A 142 16.43 -5.53 -28.62
N THR A 143 16.58 -4.34 -28.04
CA THR A 143 17.27 -3.21 -28.68
C THR A 143 18.80 -3.29 -28.51
N PRO A 144 19.59 -2.53 -29.29
CA PRO A 144 21.04 -2.42 -29.12
C PRO A 144 21.47 -1.93 -27.73
N LEU A 145 20.55 -1.30 -26.98
CA LEU A 145 20.80 -0.80 -25.64
C LEU A 145 21.24 -1.91 -24.68
N ALA A 146 20.74 -3.14 -24.87
CA ALA A 146 21.11 -4.30 -24.06
C ALA A 146 22.60 -4.68 -24.13
N ARG A 147 23.34 -4.16 -25.13
CA ARG A 147 24.79 -4.37 -25.26
C ARG A 147 25.60 -3.40 -24.39
N ASN A 148 24.99 -2.30 -23.94
CA ASN A 148 25.63 -1.30 -23.09
C ASN A 148 24.89 -1.17 -21.76
N ASN A 149 25.41 -1.85 -20.74
CA ASN A 149 24.80 -1.89 -19.40
C ASN A 149 24.59 -0.50 -18.78
N ARG A 150 25.49 0.47 -19.03
CA ARG A 150 25.37 1.82 -18.48
C ARG A 150 24.22 2.58 -19.12
N ALA A 151 24.14 2.53 -20.45
CA ALA A 151 23.04 3.15 -21.19
C ALA A 151 21.69 2.50 -20.85
N PHE A 152 21.67 1.16 -20.74
CA PHE A 152 20.48 0.43 -20.31
C PHE A 152 20.03 0.84 -18.90
N ALA A 153 20.96 0.94 -17.95
CA ALA A 153 20.65 1.37 -16.59
C ALA A 153 20.13 2.81 -16.55
N ALA A 154 20.71 3.73 -17.33
CA ALA A 154 20.25 5.12 -17.40
C ALA A 154 18.83 5.24 -17.96
N VAL A 155 18.55 4.59 -19.09
CA VAL A 155 17.19 4.56 -19.68
C VAL A 155 16.21 3.86 -18.75
N GLY A 156 16.60 2.73 -18.15
CA GLY A 156 15.80 2.02 -17.17
C GLY A 156 15.44 2.91 -15.98
N PHE A 157 16.40 3.67 -15.45
CA PHE A 157 16.16 4.63 -14.37
C PHE A 157 15.14 5.70 -14.78
N VAL A 158 15.31 6.32 -15.95
CA VAL A 158 14.35 7.31 -16.48
C VAL A 158 12.95 6.70 -16.61
N LEU A 159 12.82 5.48 -17.14
CA LEU A 159 11.53 4.81 -17.30
C LEU A 159 10.87 4.48 -15.95
N ILE A 160 11.65 4.04 -14.95
CA ILE A 160 11.13 3.76 -13.60
C ILE A 160 10.69 5.07 -12.93
N THR A 161 11.47 6.14 -13.04
CA THR A 161 11.10 7.45 -12.50
C THR A 161 9.86 8.02 -13.21
N ALA A 162 9.76 7.86 -14.52
CA ALA A 162 8.57 8.24 -15.29
C ALA A 162 7.35 7.40 -14.89
N LEU A 163 7.52 6.10 -14.66
CA LEU A 163 6.47 5.24 -14.12
C LEU A 163 6.01 5.71 -12.74
N ALA A 164 6.96 6.01 -11.83
CA ALA A 164 6.66 6.54 -10.51
C ALA A 164 5.90 7.87 -10.60
N TYR A 165 6.33 8.78 -11.48
CA TYR A 165 5.64 10.03 -11.76
C TYR A 165 4.20 9.77 -12.22
N GLY A 166 4.01 8.96 -13.27
CA GLY A 166 2.69 8.65 -13.80
C GLY A 166 1.77 8.01 -12.75
N LEU A 167 2.29 7.06 -11.97
CA LEU A 167 1.51 6.42 -10.91
C LEU A 167 1.12 7.38 -9.79
N THR A 168 1.96 8.36 -9.44
CA THR A 168 1.58 9.41 -8.47
C THR A 168 0.52 10.38 -9.00
N ARG A 169 0.17 10.32 -10.30
CA ARG A 169 -0.95 11.06 -10.90
C ARG A 169 -2.21 10.24 -11.08
N VAL A 170 -2.16 8.94 -10.75
CA VAL A 170 -3.27 7.99 -10.95
C VAL A 170 -3.71 7.36 -9.63
N PHE A 171 -2.75 6.99 -8.79
CA PHE A 171 -2.97 6.40 -7.47
C PHE A 171 -2.55 7.37 -6.37
N SER A 172 -2.97 7.06 -5.13
CA SER A 172 -2.40 7.68 -3.94
C SER A 172 -0.87 7.53 -3.95
N ALA A 173 -0.12 8.52 -3.45
CA ALA A 173 1.35 8.45 -3.43
C ALA A 173 1.87 7.18 -2.71
N ARG A 174 1.16 6.77 -1.67
CA ARG A 174 1.35 5.50 -0.96
C ARG A 174 1.18 4.29 -1.89
N GLY A 175 0.05 4.21 -2.61
CA GLY A 175 -0.25 3.15 -3.55
C GLY A 175 0.74 3.12 -4.71
N ALA A 176 1.16 4.29 -5.20
CA ALA A 176 2.12 4.42 -6.28
C ALA A 176 3.48 3.79 -5.94
N TYR A 177 4.03 4.03 -4.74
CA TYR A 177 5.30 3.45 -4.31
C TYR A 177 5.26 1.91 -4.30
N LEU A 178 4.20 1.35 -3.72
CA LEU A 178 4.02 -0.10 -3.69
C LEU A 178 3.81 -0.68 -5.08
N GLN A 179 3.05 0.01 -5.94
CA GLN A 179 2.82 -0.44 -7.32
C GLN A 179 4.13 -0.42 -8.13
N VAL A 180 5.00 0.58 -7.96
CA VAL A 180 6.34 0.59 -8.54
C VAL A 180 7.11 -0.64 -8.07
N GLY A 181 7.12 -0.91 -6.76
CA GLY A 181 7.75 -2.08 -6.19
C GLY A 181 7.21 -3.42 -6.73
N ALA A 182 5.89 -3.56 -6.81
CA ALA A 182 5.22 -4.75 -7.35
C ALA A 182 5.55 -4.97 -8.84
N THR A 183 5.65 -3.88 -9.60
CA THR A 183 6.04 -3.90 -11.02
C THR A 183 7.47 -4.41 -11.17
N LEU A 184 8.41 -3.86 -10.39
CA LEU A 184 9.82 -4.27 -10.41
C LEU A 184 10.01 -5.70 -9.90
N GLY A 185 9.36 -6.07 -8.80
CA GLY A 185 9.37 -7.43 -8.28
C GLY A 185 8.82 -8.44 -9.29
N THR A 186 7.79 -8.06 -10.05
CA THR A 186 7.26 -8.88 -11.15
C THR A 186 8.26 -9.03 -12.29
N ILE A 187 8.90 -7.93 -12.72
CA ILE A 187 9.96 -7.98 -13.73
C ILE A 187 11.10 -8.89 -13.26
N MET A 188 11.51 -8.77 -12.00
CA MET A 188 12.59 -9.57 -11.42
C MET A 188 12.25 -11.06 -11.37
N ALA A 189 11.03 -11.42 -10.96
CA ALA A 189 10.59 -12.81 -10.93
C ALA A 189 10.40 -13.38 -12.34
N ALA A 190 9.86 -12.58 -13.26
CA ALA A 190 9.71 -12.93 -14.67
C ALA A 190 11.08 -13.16 -15.35
N ASN A 191 12.12 -12.40 -14.99
CA ASN A 191 13.50 -12.67 -15.42
C ASN A 191 13.98 -14.06 -15.00
N VAL A 192 13.69 -14.46 -13.75
CA VAL A 192 14.05 -15.79 -13.25
C VAL A 192 13.31 -16.86 -14.06
N PHE A 193 11.99 -16.71 -14.20
CA PHE A 193 11.13 -17.70 -14.83
C PHE A 193 11.34 -17.85 -16.34
N PHE A 194 11.40 -16.74 -17.10
CA PHE A 194 11.42 -16.76 -18.57
C PHE A 194 12.80 -16.67 -19.20
N ARG A 195 13.84 -16.25 -18.44
CA ARG A 195 15.18 -15.99 -19.00
C ARG A 195 16.28 -16.77 -18.31
N ILE A 196 16.35 -16.76 -16.98
CA ILE A 196 17.46 -17.37 -16.23
C ILE A 196 17.32 -18.89 -16.16
N ILE A 197 16.20 -19.40 -15.63
CA ILE A 197 15.99 -20.85 -15.50
C ILE A 197 15.97 -21.55 -16.86
N PRO A 198 15.32 -21.02 -17.92
CA PRO A 198 15.39 -21.64 -19.24
C PRO A 198 16.81 -21.70 -19.81
N ALA A 199 17.64 -20.65 -19.63
CA ALA A 199 19.03 -20.66 -20.08
C ALA A 199 19.87 -21.72 -19.34
N GLN A 200 19.66 -21.89 -18.03
CA GLN A 200 20.30 -22.95 -17.25
C GLN A 200 19.85 -24.35 -17.69
N ARG A 201 18.55 -24.55 -17.94
CA ARG A 201 18.01 -25.83 -18.45
C ARG A 201 18.59 -26.17 -19.82
N TYR A 202 18.72 -25.19 -20.71
CA TYR A 202 19.36 -25.37 -22.02
C TYR A 202 20.83 -25.79 -21.87
N MET A 203 21.60 -25.10 -21.03
CA MET A 203 23.00 -25.44 -20.75
C MET A 203 23.16 -26.90 -20.30
N LEU A 204 22.30 -27.35 -19.37
CA LEU A 204 22.32 -28.73 -18.88
C LEU A 204 21.96 -29.75 -19.97
N ALA A 205 20.97 -29.45 -20.82
CA ALA A 205 20.59 -30.32 -21.92
C ALA A 205 21.76 -30.51 -22.90
N MET A 206 22.41 -29.42 -23.30
CA MET A 206 23.56 -29.47 -24.21
C MET A 206 24.74 -30.22 -23.60
N THR A 207 25.05 -30.00 -22.31
CA THR A 207 26.09 -30.75 -21.60
C THR A 207 25.79 -32.25 -21.55
N ARG A 208 24.54 -32.65 -21.26
CA ARG A 208 24.13 -34.07 -21.26
C ARG A 208 24.27 -34.73 -22.63
N GLU A 209 24.00 -33.98 -23.69
CA GLU A 209 24.14 -34.42 -25.07
C GLU A 209 25.58 -34.37 -25.59
N GLY A 210 26.54 -33.89 -24.79
CA GLY A 210 27.94 -33.72 -25.22
C GLY A 210 28.12 -32.64 -26.29
N LYS A 211 27.14 -31.75 -26.47
CA LYS A 211 27.16 -30.70 -27.49
C LYS A 211 27.76 -29.40 -26.93
N PRO A 212 28.37 -28.56 -27.79
CA PRO A 212 28.85 -27.25 -27.37
C PRO A 212 27.73 -26.38 -26.78
N VAL A 213 27.98 -25.79 -25.61
CA VAL A 213 27.03 -24.89 -24.94
C VAL A 213 27.14 -23.49 -25.52
N ASP A 214 26.03 -22.93 -26.01
CA ASP A 214 25.96 -21.50 -26.35
C ASP A 214 26.03 -20.63 -25.08
N THR A 215 27.20 -20.01 -24.87
CA THR A 215 27.47 -19.17 -23.70
C THR A 215 26.79 -17.80 -23.77
N THR A 216 26.27 -17.38 -24.94
CA THR A 216 25.59 -16.08 -25.09
C THR A 216 24.29 -16.02 -24.30
N LEU A 217 23.57 -17.14 -24.19
CA LEU A 217 22.36 -17.26 -23.37
C LEU A 217 22.68 -17.06 -21.88
N GLY A 218 23.77 -17.67 -21.40
CA GLY A 218 24.25 -17.50 -20.03
C GLY A 218 24.68 -16.06 -19.72
N LEU A 219 25.35 -15.38 -20.66
CA LEU A 219 25.73 -13.97 -20.52
C LEU A 219 24.51 -13.05 -20.45
N ARG A 220 23.49 -13.26 -21.31
CA ARG A 220 22.23 -12.51 -21.26
C ARG A 220 21.48 -12.76 -19.94
N ALA A 221 21.40 -14.00 -19.49
CA ALA A 221 20.81 -14.36 -18.20
C ALA A 221 21.56 -13.67 -17.04
N LYS A 222 22.89 -13.66 -17.07
CA LYS A 222 23.71 -12.93 -16.08
C LYS A 222 23.39 -11.43 -16.06
N GLY A 223 23.20 -10.81 -17.22
CA GLY A 223 22.81 -9.39 -17.31
C GLY A 223 21.48 -9.10 -16.59
N ARG A 224 20.48 -10.00 -16.71
CA ARG A 224 19.21 -9.92 -15.97
C ARG A 224 19.42 -10.09 -14.46
N SER A 225 20.26 -11.05 -14.05
CA SER A 225 20.60 -11.26 -12.64
C SER A 225 21.27 -10.03 -12.02
N ILE A 226 22.16 -9.36 -12.76
CA ILE A 226 22.80 -8.12 -12.31
C ILE A 226 21.76 -7.01 -12.12
N GLN A 227 20.82 -6.85 -13.06
CA GLN A 227 19.73 -5.87 -12.90
C GLN A 227 18.87 -6.17 -11.67
N ASN A 228 18.44 -7.43 -11.51
CA ASN A 228 17.70 -7.86 -10.32
C ASN A 228 18.47 -7.51 -9.05
N HIS A 229 19.78 -7.78 -9.01
CA HIS A 229 20.62 -7.49 -7.85
C HIS A 229 20.63 -6.01 -7.46
N TYR A 230 20.83 -5.09 -8.41
CA TYR A 230 20.82 -3.65 -8.13
C TYR A 230 19.42 -3.12 -7.75
N LEU A 231 18.35 -3.77 -8.20
CA LEU A 231 16.96 -3.42 -7.84
C LEU A 231 16.52 -3.97 -6.47
N THR A 232 17.27 -4.87 -5.85
CA THR A 232 16.87 -5.48 -4.56
C THR A 232 16.61 -4.45 -3.44
N LEU A 233 17.54 -3.52 -3.17
CA LEU A 233 17.35 -2.50 -2.13
C LEU A 233 16.25 -1.49 -2.49
N PRO A 234 16.20 -0.96 -3.73
CA PRO A 234 15.06 -0.16 -4.19
C PRO A 234 13.69 -0.82 -3.99
N VAL A 235 13.54 -2.09 -4.40
CA VAL A 235 12.29 -2.83 -4.23
C VAL A 235 11.99 -3.07 -2.75
N LEU A 236 12.99 -3.44 -1.94
CA LEU A 236 12.81 -3.59 -0.50
C LEU A 236 12.28 -2.29 0.13
N PHE A 237 12.86 -1.13 -0.23
CA PHE A 237 12.38 0.16 0.22
C PHE A 237 10.92 0.40 -0.15
N THR A 238 10.53 0.16 -1.42
CA THR A 238 9.12 0.35 -1.82
C THR A 238 8.15 -0.46 -0.97
N MET A 239 8.53 -1.67 -0.54
CA MET A 239 7.67 -2.53 0.29
C MET A 239 7.53 -2.01 1.74
N ILE A 240 8.61 -1.47 2.32
CA ILE A 240 8.59 -0.91 3.69
C ILE A 240 8.16 0.56 3.72
N SER A 241 8.07 1.22 2.57
CA SER A 241 7.83 2.67 2.46
C SER A 241 6.58 3.15 3.20
N ASN A 242 5.56 2.30 3.32
CA ASN A 242 4.34 2.57 4.09
C ASN A 242 4.60 3.00 5.54
N HIS A 243 5.73 2.58 6.12
CA HIS A 243 6.15 2.95 7.47
C HIS A 243 6.84 4.32 7.54
N PHE A 244 7.17 4.93 6.39
CA PHE A 244 7.89 6.20 6.29
C PHE A 244 7.16 7.20 5.39
N PRO A 245 6.00 7.71 5.81
CA PRO A 245 5.16 8.51 4.92
C PRO A 245 5.71 9.88 4.56
N SER A 246 6.68 10.38 5.33
CA SER A 246 7.48 11.56 4.96
C SER A 246 8.12 11.41 3.58
N THR A 247 8.38 10.18 3.14
CA THR A 247 8.99 9.90 1.83
C THR A 247 8.03 10.08 0.66
N TYR A 248 6.71 10.06 0.88
CA TYR A 248 5.72 10.19 -0.19
C TYR A 248 4.64 11.25 0.06
N GLY A 249 4.61 11.88 1.24
CA GLY A 249 3.63 12.92 1.59
C GLY A 249 3.99 14.33 1.12
N GLY A 250 5.15 14.53 0.48
CA GLY A 250 5.57 15.82 -0.07
C GLY A 250 5.02 16.09 -1.48
N SER A 251 5.42 17.22 -2.08
CA SER A 251 4.98 17.63 -3.43
C SER A 251 5.62 16.83 -4.58
N MET A 252 6.77 16.19 -4.33
CA MET A 252 7.53 15.45 -5.34
C MET A 252 7.86 14.01 -4.90
N PRO A 253 6.85 13.18 -4.57
CA PRO A 253 7.08 11.82 -4.11
C PRO A 253 7.83 10.98 -5.16
N TRP A 254 7.46 11.08 -6.44
CA TRP A 254 8.14 10.37 -7.52
C TRP A 254 9.66 10.66 -7.60
N LEU A 255 10.08 11.89 -7.27
CA LEU A 255 11.48 12.29 -7.28
C LEU A 255 12.22 11.73 -6.06
N VAL A 256 11.58 11.79 -4.87
CA VAL A 256 12.12 11.17 -3.65
C VAL A 256 12.36 9.68 -3.89
N LEU A 257 11.40 8.98 -4.51
CA LEU A 257 11.57 7.57 -4.87
C LEU A 257 12.75 7.35 -5.82
N GLY A 258 12.87 8.18 -6.86
CA GLY A 258 13.99 8.14 -7.80
C GLY A 258 15.35 8.32 -7.10
N LEU A 259 15.47 9.27 -6.18
CA LEU A 259 16.71 9.48 -5.42
C LEU A 259 17.00 8.29 -4.49
N LEU A 260 15.99 7.73 -3.83
CA LEU A 260 16.16 6.53 -3.01
C LEU A 260 16.60 5.30 -3.83
N PHE A 261 16.21 5.24 -5.10
CA PHE A 261 16.70 4.22 -6.02
C PHE A 261 18.18 4.41 -6.33
N VAL A 262 18.63 5.65 -6.54
CA VAL A 262 20.06 5.98 -6.68
C VAL A 262 20.82 5.59 -5.42
N VAL A 263 20.30 5.91 -4.23
CA VAL A 263 20.90 5.51 -2.95
C VAL A 263 21.01 3.98 -2.85
N GLY A 264 19.91 3.26 -3.09
CA GLY A 264 19.89 1.79 -3.03
C GLY A 264 20.86 1.13 -4.02
N ALA A 265 20.89 1.61 -5.27
CA ALA A 265 21.80 1.10 -6.29
C ALA A 265 23.27 1.44 -5.99
N GLY A 266 23.53 2.66 -5.48
CA GLY A 266 24.86 3.12 -5.07
C GLY A 266 25.42 2.35 -3.88
N LEU A 267 24.59 2.10 -2.86
CA LEU A 267 24.95 1.21 -1.74
C LEU A 267 25.23 -0.21 -2.22
N LYS A 268 24.42 -0.74 -3.13
CA LYS A 268 24.67 -2.06 -3.75
C LYS A 268 26.00 -2.10 -4.48
N TYR A 269 26.32 -1.05 -5.24
CA TYR A 269 27.59 -0.92 -5.93
C TYR A 269 28.74 -0.94 -4.92
N ALA A 270 28.64 -0.14 -3.85
CA ALA A 270 29.65 -0.08 -2.80
C ALA A 270 29.84 -1.41 -2.06
N MET A 271 28.75 -2.15 -1.80
CA MET A 271 28.83 -3.48 -1.17
C MET A 271 29.64 -4.48 -2.00
N ASN A 272 29.51 -4.41 -3.34
CA ASN A 272 30.17 -5.35 -4.25
C ASN A 272 31.64 -5.01 -4.47
N PHE A 273 32.00 -3.73 -4.58
CA PHE A 273 33.37 -3.31 -4.90
C PHE A 273 34.17 -2.81 -3.70
N ARG A 274 33.53 -2.54 -2.56
CA ARG A 274 34.12 -2.09 -1.28
C ARG A 274 35.21 -1.03 -1.48
N ALA A 275 36.47 -1.37 -1.20
CA ALA A 275 37.63 -0.49 -1.30
C ALA A 275 37.91 0.02 -2.72
N HIS A 276 37.38 -0.63 -3.76
CA HIS A 276 37.53 -0.23 -5.16
C HIS A 276 36.36 0.61 -5.68
N THR A 277 35.44 1.04 -4.80
CA THR A 277 34.33 1.90 -5.18
C THR A 277 34.85 3.30 -5.55
N PRO A 278 34.58 3.79 -6.77
CA PRO A 278 35.11 5.08 -7.20
C PRO A 278 34.49 6.22 -6.38
N PRO A 279 35.24 7.30 -6.06
CA PRO A 279 34.75 8.42 -5.26
C PRO A 279 33.46 9.05 -5.82
N LEU A 280 33.29 9.05 -7.14
CA LEU A 280 32.08 9.56 -7.79
C LEU A 280 30.82 8.77 -7.43
N ALA A 281 30.92 7.45 -7.23
CA ALA A 281 29.78 6.64 -6.80
C ALA A 281 29.37 6.98 -5.36
N TRP A 282 30.33 7.23 -4.47
CA TRP A 282 30.06 7.73 -3.11
C TRP A 282 29.45 9.13 -3.13
N ALA A 283 30.03 10.05 -3.90
CA ALA A 283 29.50 11.40 -4.04
C ALA A 283 28.06 11.40 -4.57
N GLY A 284 27.78 10.64 -5.63
CA GLY A 284 26.43 10.51 -6.18
C GLY A 284 25.43 9.91 -5.19
N THR A 285 25.83 8.87 -4.44
CA THR A 285 25.01 8.25 -3.39
C THR A 285 24.71 9.24 -2.25
N GLY A 286 25.74 9.96 -1.78
CA GLY A 286 25.62 10.96 -0.72
C GLY A 286 24.75 12.15 -1.13
N LEU A 287 24.95 12.68 -2.34
CA LEU A 287 24.12 13.77 -2.89
C LEU A 287 22.67 13.34 -3.06
N ALA A 288 22.41 12.11 -3.51
CA ALA A 288 21.04 11.59 -3.59
C ALA A 288 20.39 11.49 -2.21
N LEU A 289 21.13 11.03 -1.19
CA LEU A 289 20.65 10.97 0.19
C LEU A 289 20.36 12.36 0.76
N ILE A 290 21.26 13.33 0.56
CA ILE A 290 21.04 14.72 0.95
C ILE A 290 19.80 15.27 0.24
N GLY A 291 19.64 15.00 -1.06
CA GLY A 291 18.45 15.37 -1.83
C GLY A 291 17.17 14.79 -1.23
N VAL A 292 17.16 13.52 -0.84
CA VAL A 292 16.02 12.91 -0.11
C VAL A 292 15.76 13.67 1.18
N ILE A 293 16.76 13.87 2.04
CA ILE A 293 16.61 14.56 3.32
C ILE A 293 16.03 15.96 3.13
N VAL A 294 16.55 16.72 2.16
CA VAL A 294 16.11 18.09 1.85
C VAL A 294 14.68 18.10 1.30
N LEU A 295 14.29 17.13 0.47
CA LEU A 295 12.94 17.04 -0.10
C LEU A 295 11.91 16.50 0.89
N THR A 296 12.31 15.67 1.85
CA THR A 296 11.43 15.09 2.87
C THR A 296 11.48 15.84 4.19
N ARG A 297 12.29 16.91 4.29
CA ARG A 297 12.31 17.75 5.48
C ARG A 297 10.89 18.23 5.74
N PRO A 298 10.39 18.15 6.98
CA PRO A 298 9.12 18.79 7.30
C PRO A 298 9.23 20.27 6.84
N PRO A 299 8.14 20.86 6.32
CA PRO A 299 8.14 22.28 6.03
C PRO A 299 8.64 23.00 7.29
N PRO A 300 9.51 24.02 7.15
CA PRO A 300 9.99 24.75 8.31
C PRO A 300 8.78 25.29 9.11
N ASP A 301 9.00 25.59 10.38
CA ASP A 301 8.05 26.17 11.34
C ASP A 301 7.06 27.25 10.81
N PRO A 302 7.26 27.93 9.66
CA PRO A 302 6.22 28.64 8.92
C PRO A 302 4.91 27.89 8.66
N ALA A 303 4.87 26.55 8.70
CA ALA A 303 3.60 25.83 8.72
C ALA A 303 2.81 26.04 10.02
N LEU A 304 3.47 26.35 11.13
CA LEU A 304 2.87 26.86 12.36
C LEU A 304 2.68 28.38 12.27
N GLU A 305 3.61 29.17 11.72
CA GLU A 305 3.44 30.63 11.60
C GLU A 305 2.22 31.02 10.73
N GLN A 306 1.97 30.31 9.62
CA GLN A 306 0.78 30.52 8.77
C GLN A 306 -0.53 30.31 9.55
N PHE A 307 -0.48 29.54 10.64
CA PHE A 307 -1.63 29.23 11.46
C PHE A 307 -1.63 30.00 12.80
N ALA A 308 -0.47 30.46 13.28
CA ALA A 308 -0.31 31.21 14.53
C ALA A 308 -1.01 32.57 14.48
N GLY A 309 -1.09 33.18 13.30
CA GLY A 309 -1.84 34.43 13.08
C GLY A 309 -3.36 34.25 12.89
N LYS A 310 -3.89 33.02 12.95
CA LYS A 310 -5.33 32.77 12.79
C LYS A 310 -6.09 33.06 14.09
N PRO A 311 -7.41 33.35 14.01
CA PRO A 311 -8.24 33.53 15.19
C PRO A 311 -8.14 32.35 16.16
N PRO A 312 -8.33 32.57 17.48
CA PRO A 312 -8.33 31.50 18.47
C PRO A 312 -9.31 30.39 18.09
N VAL A 313 -8.81 29.16 18.00
CA VAL A 313 -9.58 27.97 17.66
C VAL A 313 -10.08 27.32 18.94
N LYS A 314 -11.39 27.13 19.02
CA LYS A 314 -12.00 26.41 20.15
C LYS A 314 -11.83 24.90 19.97
N PHE A 315 -11.50 24.20 21.06
CA PHE A 315 -11.26 22.76 20.99
C PHE A 315 -12.48 21.99 20.47
N GLU A 316 -13.71 22.44 20.73
CA GLU A 316 -14.94 21.80 20.27
C GLU A 316 -14.99 21.69 18.74
N GLN A 317 -14.45 22.68 18.03
CA GLN A 317 -14.38 22.67 16.56
C GLN A 317 -13.42 21.58 16.08
N VAL A 318 -12.29 21.41 16.77
CA VAL A 318 -11.29 20.37 16.48
C VAL A 318 -11.83 18.99 16.86
N ALA A 319 -12.49 18.87 18.00
CA ALA A 319 -13.12 17.65 18.48
C ALA A 319 -14.16 17.15 17.46
N SER A 320 -14.96 18.06 16.89
CA SER A 320 -15.87 17.72 15.79
C SER A 320 -15.12 17.15 14.57
N VAL A 321 -14.03 17.80 14.13
CA VAL A 321 -13.22 17.28 13.03
C VAL A 321 -12.61 15.91 13.35
N MET A 322 -12.07 15.70 14.55
CA MET A 322 -11.51 14.41 14.96
C MET A 322 -12.58 13.32 14.98
N GLN A 323 -13.74 13.62 15.55
CA GLN A 323 -14.86 12.70 15.63
C GLN A 323 -15.36 12.30 14.24
N THR A 324 -15.49 13.27 13.34
CA THR A 324 -16.04 13.08 12.00
C THR A 324 -15.03 12.48 11.00
N ARG A 325 -13.74 12.82 11.11
CA ARG A 325 -12.72 12.44 10.10
C ARG A 325 -11.78 11.34 10.54
N CYS A 326 -11.56 11.17 11.86
CA CYS A 326 -10.52 10.31 12.41
C CYS A 326 -11.07 9.13 13.23
N ALA A 327 -12.08 9.36 14.07
CA ALA A 327 -12.58 8.38 15.02
C ALA A 327 -13.18 7.11 14.36
N THR A 328 -13.61 7.18 13.10
CA THR A 328 -14.03 6.00 12.33
C THR A 328 -12.99 4.88 12.31
N CYS A 329 -11.69 5.25 12.27
CA CYS A 329 -10.57 4.30 12.29
C CYS A 329 -9.77 4.36 13.60
N HIS A 330 -9.69 5.54 14.23
CA HIS A 330 -8.85 5.81 15.40
C HIS A 330 -9.71 5.97 16.67
N ALA A 331 -10.57 4.99 16.97
CA ALA A 331 -11.32 4.92 18.22
C ALA A 331 -10.94 3.66 19.00
N ALA A 332 -11.27 3.62 20.29
CA ALA A 332 -11.13 2.42 21.12
C ALA A 332 -11.91 1.24 20.52
N ARG A 333 -13.03 1.54 19.83
CA ARG A 333 -13.81 0.60 19.03
C ARG A 333 -14.06 1.21 17.64
N PRO A 334 -13.19 0.96 16.66
CA PRO A 334 -13.37 1.50 15.31
C PRO A 334 -14.68 1.01 14.69
N SER A 335 -15.39 1.91 14.00
CA SER A 335 -16.59 1.57 13.21
C SER A 335 -16.25 1.17 11.77
N SER A 336 -15.01 1.39 11.34
CA SER A 336 -14.54 1.01 10.01
C SER A 336 -14.52 -0.52 9.82
N PRO A 337 -15.09 -1.06 8.72
CA PRO A 337 -14.99 -2.49 8.41
C PRO A 337 -13.57 -2.93 8.06
N MET A 338 -12.64 -1.99 7.85
CA MET A 338 -11.24 -2.28 7.49
C MET A 338 -10.37 -2.58 8.72
N PHE A 339 -10.77 -2.15 9.91
CA PHE A 339 -9.94 -2.18 11.10
C PHE A 339 -10.73 -2.70 12.30
N ALA A 340 -10.35 -3.87 12.82
CA ALA A 340 -10.90 -4.40 14.07
C ALA A 340 -10.36 -3.68 15.33
N ALA A 341 -9.21 -3.01 15.19
CA ALA A 341 -8.52 -2.27 16.24
C ALA A 341 -7.90 -0.99 15.66
N PRO A 342 -7.71 0.07 16.46
CA PRO A 342 -7.14 1.32 16.00
C PRO A 342 -5.75 1.11 15.37
N PRO A 343 -5.52 1.59 14.13
CA PRO A 343 -4.22 1.43 13.48
C PRO A 343 -3.09 2.03 14.33
N GLN A 344 -2.02 1.26 14.54
CA GLN A 344 -0.87 1.65 15.35
C GLN A 344 -1.21 1.98 16.81
N GLY A 345 -2.37 1.52 17.32
CA GLY A 345 -2.84 1.80 18.68
C GLY A 345 -3.21 3.27 18.92
N VAL A 346 -3.31 4.10 17.87
CA VAL A 346 -3.63 5.52 18.00
C VAL A 346 -5.14 5.68 18.15
N ILE A 347 -5.56 6.18 19.30
CA ILE A 347 -6.95 6.47 19.65
C ILE A 347 -7.13 7.99 19.70
N LEU A 348 -8.22 8.50 19.13
CA LEU A 348 -8.52 9.93 18.94
C LEU A 348 -10.00 10.22 19.27
N ASP A 349 -10.64 9.37 20.07
CA ASP A 349 -12.04 9.48 20.48
C ASP A 349 -12.23 10.06 21.90
N THR A 350 -11.15 10.60 22.49
CA THR A 350 -11.19 11.37 23.74
C THR A 350 -10.34 12.64 23.64
N PRO A 351 -10.64 13.69 24.42
CA PRO A 351 -9.89 14.94 24.37
C PRO A 351 -8.41 14.77 24.76
N ASP A 352 -8.13 14.02 25.83
CA ASP A 352 -6.77 13.71 26.28
C ASP A 352 -5.96 12.94 25.23
N ALA A 353 -6.60 12.00 24.54
CA ALA A 353 -5.93 11.23 23.49
C ALA A 353 -5.62 12.10 22.27
N ILE A 354 -6.50 13.04 21.91
CA ILE A 354 -6.25 14.04 20.86
C ILE A 354 -5.05 14.93 21.24
N ARG A 355 -4.98 15.42 22.49
CA ARG A 355 -3.82 16.19 22.98
C ARG A 355 -2.54 15.39 22.92
N THR A 356 -2.56 14.17 23.44
CA THR A 356 -1.40 13.26 23.49
C THR A 356 -0.84 12.96 22.09
N HIS A 357 -1.68 12.97 21.07
CA HIS A 357 -1.30 12.69 19.70
C HIS A 357 -1.26 13.93 18.78
N ALA A 358 -1.31 15.14 19.34
CA ALA A 358 -1.44 16.38 18.56
C ALA A 358 -0.32 16.55 17.52
N ASP A 359 0.95 16.31 17.89
CA ASP A 359 2.09 16.36 16.95
C ASP A 359 1.91 15.40 15.77
N ARG A 360 1.50 14.16 16.09
CA ARG A 360 1.28 13.13 15.08
C ARG A 360 0.10 13.51 14.19
N VAL A 361 -1.00 14.00 14.76
CA VAL A 361 -2.16 14.46 14.01
C VAL A 361 -1.77 15.60 13.06
N PHE A 362 -1.00 16.59 13.53
CA PHE A 362 -0.50 17.68 12.70
C PHE A 362 0.34 17.15 11.54
N VAL A 363 1.35 16.30 11.81
CA VAL A 363 2.22 15.76 10.76
C VAL A 363 1.43 14.94 9.73
N ARG A 364 0.52 14.06 10.19
CA ARG A 364 -0.19 13.11 9.32
C ARG A 364 -1.33 13.76 8.55
N ALA A 365 -2.15 14.59 9.21
CA ALA A 365 -3.35 15.18 8.62
C ALA A 365 -3.09 16.56 8.03
N VAL A 366 -2.21 17.39 8.58
CA VAL A 366 -2.00 18.76 8.10
C VAL A 366 -0.78 18.84 7.19
N ALA A 367 0.40 18.49 7.71
CA ALA A 367 1.66 18.71 6.99
C ALA A 367 1.85 17.78 5.78
N THR A 368 1.57 16.48 5.94
CA THR A 368 1.79 15.48 4.87
C THR A 368 0.52 15.05 4.15
N LYS A 369 -0.67 15.41 4.68
CA LYS A 369 -1.99 15.05 4.13
C LYS A 369 -2.16 13.56 3.81
N THR A 370 -1.46 12.71 4.56
CA THR A 370 -1.50 11.25 4.39
C THR A 370 -2.57 10.58 5.25
N MET A 371 -3.23 11.37 6.10
CA MET A 371 -4.45 11.00 6.83
C MET A 371 -5.53 12.06 6.59
N PRO A 372 -6.83 11.70 6.57
CA PRO A 372 -7.37 10.33 6.57
C PRO A 372 -6.87 9.52 5.36
N LEU A 373 -6.77 8.19 5.47
CA LEU A 373 -6.22 7.34 4.42
C LEU A 373 -6.91 7.62 3.08
N GLY A 374 -6.17 8.00 2.03
CA GLY A 374 -6.75 8.33 0.71
C GLY A 374 -7.86 9.40 0.76
N ASN A 375 -7.84 10.23 1.80
CA ASN A 375 -8.93 11.13 2.18
C ASN A 375 -10.33 10.48 2.21
N LEU A 376 -10.42 9.21 2.62
CA LEU A 376 -11.67 8.42 2.61
C LEU A 376 -12.83 9.06 3.38
N THR A 377 -12.53 9.81 4.44
CA THR A 377 -13.56 10.52 5.22
C THR A 377 -13.82 11.93 4.72
N GLY A 378 -13.19 12.38 3.64
CA GLY A 378 -13.47 13.67 2.99
C GLY A 378 -13.04 14.91 3.76
N MET A 379 -11.91 14.84 4.48
CA MET A 379 -11.39 15.99 5.23
C MET A 379 -10.95 17.11 4.28
N THR A 380 -11.53 18.29 4.48
CA THR A 380 -11.35 19.51 3.68
C THR A 380 -10.09 20.27 4.06
N GLU A 381 -9.65 21.19 3.19
CA GLU A 381 -8.50 22.07 3.49
C GLU A 381 -8.80 23.03 4.66
N ASP A 382 -10.04 23.49 4.81
CA ASP A 382 -10.45 24.34 5.93
C ASP A 382 -10.39 23.59 7.27
N GLU A 383 -10.84 22.33 7.29
CA GLU A 383 -10.72 21.47 8.48
C GLU A 383 -9.25 21.17 8.80
N ARG A 384 -8.39 20.95 7.80
CA ARG A 384 -6.94 20.80 8.03
C ARG A 384 -6.33 22.08 8.58
N ALA A 385 -6.73 23.23 8.06
CA ALA A 385 -6.26 24.52 8.53
C ALA A 385 -6.73 24.84 9.94
N LEU A 386 -7.95 24.42 10.31
CA LEU A 386 -8.48 24.51 11.67
C LEU A 386 -7.64 23.68 12.65
N VAL A 387 -7.39 22.40 12.32
CA VAL A 387 -6.53 21.51 13.13
C VAL A 387 -5.10 22.06 13.22
N GLY A 388 -4.57 22.61 12.13
CA GLY A 388 -3.27 23.26 12.09
C GLY A 388 -3.17 24.48 13.01
N ALA A 389 -4.21 25.33 13.04
CA ALA A 389 -4.28 26.50 13.91
C ALA A 389 -4.44 26.15 15.37
N TRP A 390 -5.28 25.18 15.71
CA TRP A 390 -5.34 24.69 17.08
C TRP A 390 -3.98 24.16 17.56
N PHE A 391 -3.30 23.36 16.75
CA PHE A 391 -1.97 22.85 17.08
C PHE A 391 -0.96 24.00 17.25
N ALA A 392 -0.98 24.99 16.35
CA ALA A 392 -0.10 26.17 16.43
C ALA A 392 -0.34 27.05 17.65
N GLN A 393 -1.57 27.09 18.15
CA GLN A 393 -1.96 27.83 19.35
C GLN A 393 -1.66 27.06 20.65
N GLY A 394 -0.84 26.01 20.58
CA GLY A 394 -0.45 25.20 21.73
C GLY A 394 -1.31 23.97 21.97
N GLY A 395 -2.32 23.72 21.12
CA GLY A 395 -3.15 22.51 21.11
C GLY A 395 -4.00 22.33 22.37
N GLU A 396 -4.35 23.41 23.06
CA GLU A 396 -4.99 23.33 24.37
C GLU A 396 -6.32 22.55 24.32
N VAL A 397 -6.55 21.77 25.38
CA VAL A 397 -7.78 21.01 25.61
C VAL A 397 -8.29 21.45 26.99
N PRO A 398 -9.49 22.07 27.07
CA PRO A 398 -10.11 22.41 28.35
C PRO A 398 -10.29 21.18 29.23
N ALA A 399 -10.13 21.33 30.55
CA ALA A 399 -10.23 20.21 31.50
C ALA A 399 -11.62 19.56 31.54
N ASP A 400 -12.66 20.31 31.19
CA ASP A 400 -14.06 19.88 31.10
C ASP A 400 -14.50 19.55 29.66
N ALA A 401 -13.56 19.57 28.70
CA ALA A 401 -13.86 19.30 27.30
C ALA A 401 -14.48 17.91 27.15
N LYS A 402 -15.51 17.83 26.30
CA LYS A 402 -16.14 16.58 25.91
C LYS A 402 -16.02 16.40 24.42
N MET A 403 -15.90 15.15 23.99
CA MET A 403 -16.09 14.84 22.59
C MET A 403 -17.56 15.09 22.24
N PRO A 404 -17.84 15.75 21.10
CA PRO A 404 -19.21 15.81 20.61
C PRO A 404 -19.70 14.39 20.32
N ASP A 405 -21.01 14.18 20.44
CA ASP A 405 -21.63 12.94 19.98
C ASP A 405 -21.22 12.69 18.52
N PHE A 406 -21.06 11.42 18.14
CA PHE A 406 -20.57 11.06 16.80
C PHE A 406 -21.52 11.59 15.71
N VAL A 407 -21.18 12.74 15.13
CA VAL A 407 -21.81 13.29 13.93
C VAL A 407 -20.97 12.85 12.74
N ALA A 408 -21.50 11.92 11.96
CA ALA A 408 -20.85 11.52 10.72
C ALA A 408 -20.84 12.64 9.68
N PRO A 409 -19.85 12.64 8.79
CA PRO A 409 -19.64 13.76 7.89
C PRO A 409 -20.84 13.96 6.97
N PRO A 410 -21.22 15.23 6.67
CA PRO A 410 -22.03 15.50 5.50
C PRO A 410 -21.24 15.01 4.28
N VAL A 411 -21.88 14.14 3.49
CA VAL A 411 -21.37 13.71 2.19
C VAL A 411 -21.13 14.97 1.35
N ALA A 412 -19.95 15.08 0.75
CA ALA A 412 -19.61 16.17 -0.16
C ALA A 412 -20.79 16.43 -1.11
N ALA A 413 -21.28 17.68 -1.11
CA ALA A 413 -22.44 18.08 -1.88
C ALA A 413 -22.23 17.70 -3.35
N ALA A 414 -23.04 16.76 -3.83
CA ALA A 414 -23.35 16.65 -5.24
C ALA A 414 -23.93 18.00 -5.72
N PRO A 415 -23.70 18.40 -6.98
CA PRO A 415 -24.17 19.69 -7.48
C PRO A 415 -25.66 19.86 -7.20
N ALA A 416 -26.02 21.05 -6.71
CA ALA A 416 -27.35 21.38 -6.25
C ALA A 416 -28.44 20.99 -7.26
N ALA A 417 -29.35 20.14 -6.83
CA ALA A 417 -30.73 20.11 -7.29
C ALA A 417 -31.64 20.18 -6.05
N ALA A 418 -32.41 21.25 -5.98
CA ALA A 418 -33.34 21.63 -4.91
C ALA A 418 -34.67 20.83 -4.96
N PRO A 419 -35.66 21.07 -4.08
CA PRO A 419 -35.63 21.18 -2.61
C PRO A 419 -36.61 20.18 -1.94
N THR A 420 -36.68 20.28 -0.60
CA THR A 420 -37.73 19.81 0.35
C THR A 420 -37.73 18.35 0.84
N ALA A 421 -37.05 18.12 1.96
CA ALA A 421 -37.58 17.32 3.08
C ALA A 421 -37.61 18.14 4.40
N GLY A 422 -37.71 19.47 4.27
CA GLY A 422 -37.85 20.40 5.38
C GLY A 422 -39.30 20.44 5.85
N ALA A 423 -39.65 19.55 6.77
CA ALA A 423 -40.76 19.65 7.76
C ALA A 423 -40.94 18.29 8.46
N ALA A 424 -40.84 17.18 7.73
CA ALA A 424 -41.13 15.84 8.24
C ALA A 424 -40.04 15.24 9.15
N GLN A 425 -38.84 15.83 9.20
CA GLN A 425 -37.71 15.35 10.01
C GLN A 425 -37.51 16.09 11.34
N ALA A 426 -38.28 17.16 11.60
CA ALA A 426 -38.13 17.98 12.80
C ALA A 426 -38.48 17.19 14.09
N ASP A 427 -39.50 16.32 14.03
CA ASP A 427 -40.00 15.53 15.15
C ASP A 427 -39.21 14.22 15.42
N ILE A 428 -38.11 14.00 14.71
CA ILE A 428 -37.25 12.83 14.90
C ILE A 428 -36.19 13.17 15.96
N PRO A 429 -35.92 12.31 16.97
CA PRO A 429 -34.86 12.55 17.94
C PRO A 429 -33.50 12.79 17.28
N GLU A 430 -32.73 13.73 17.81
CA GLU A 430 -31.40 14.05 17.27
C GLU A 430 -30.47 12.84 17.30
N SER A 431 -30.54 12.04 18.38
CA SER A 431 -29.83 10.77 18.51
C SER A 431 -30.08 9.84 17.31
N SER A 432 -31.30 9.78 16.81
CA SER A 432 -31.69 8.93 15.68
C SER A 432 -31.18 9.45 14.35
N ARG A 433 -31.25 10.77 14.12
CA ARG A 433 -30.69 11.39 12.91
C ARG A 433 -29.18 11.19 12.87
N ASN A 434 -28.50 11.39 14.00
CA ASN A 434 -27.06 11.21 14.13
C ASN A 434 -26.67 9.74 13.95
N TYR A 435 -27.40 8.80 14.55
CA TYR A 435 -27.16 7.37 14.38
C TYR A 435 -27.34 6.92 12.93
N PHE A 436 -28.39 7.39 12.25
CA PHE A 436 -28.60 7.06 10.85
C PHE A 436 -27.49 7.63 9.97
N ALA A 437 -27.15 8.90 10.15
CA ALA A 437 -26.09 9.55 9.40
C ALA A 437 -24.75 8.80 9.56
N SER A 438 -24.53 8.17 10.71
CA SER A 438 -23.22 7.71 11.11
C SER A 438 -22.99 6.21 11.01
N VAL A 439 -24.05 5.43 11.09
CA VAL A 439 -24.01 3.97 10.96
C VAL A 439 -24.71 3.55 9.66
N CYS A 440 -25.93 4.03 9.43
CA CYS A 440 -26.78 3.52 8.37
C CYS A 440 -26.45 4.10 6.99
N SER A 441 -26.12 5.40 6.91
CA SER A 441 -25.93 6.14 5.65
C SER A 441 -24.73 5.65 4.83
N THR A 442 -23.73 5.07 5.50
CA THR A 442 -22.56 4.44 4.86
C THR A 442 -22.97 3.43 3.79
N CYS A 443 -24.04 2.67 4.05
CA CYS A 443 -24.62 1.70 3.13
C CYS A 443 -25.89 2.23 2.45
N HIS A 444 -26.80 2.85 3.20
CA HIS A 444 -28.12 3.23 2.69
C HIS A 444 -28.16 4.60 2.02
N GLY A 445 -27.08 5.37 2.08
CA GLY A 445 -27.02 6.74 1.56
C GLY A 445 -27.69 7.75 2.51
N PRO A 446 -27.35 9.04 2.41
CA PRO A 446 -27.93 10.09 3.25
C PRO A 446 -29.45 10.26 3.03
N ASN A 447 -29.92 9.93 1.81
CA ASN A 447 -31.33 9.98 1.44
C ASN A 447 -32.03 8.62 1.55
N GLY A 448 -31.37 7.60 2.13
CA GLY A 448 -31.94 6.26 2.25
C GLY A 448 -32.11 5.52 0.93
N ALA A 449 -31.52 5.97 -0.18
CA ALA A 449 -31.74 5.42 -1.52
C ALA A 449 -31.01 4.08 -1.78
N GLY A 450 -30.23 3.58 -0.82
CA GLY A 450 -29.45 2.35 -0.97
C GLY A 450 -28.17 2.54 -1.79
N ASP A 451 -27.66 3.76 -1.84
CA ASP A 451 -26.55 4.23 -2.68
C ASP A 451 -25.38 4.82 -1.87
N GLY A 452 -25.26 4.43 -0.60
CA GLY A 452 -24.17 4.85 0.27
C GLY A 452 -22.79 4.48 -0.27
N MET A 453 -21.72 5.05 0.31
CA MET A 453 -20.34 4.93 -0.18
C MET A 453 -19.89 3.49 -0.46
N VAL A 454 -20.37 2.51 0.33
CA VAL A 454 -20.04 1.10 0.14
C VAL A 454 -21.06 0.32 -0.70
N ALA A 455 -22.24 0.89 -0.97
CA ALA A 455 -23.36 0.23 -1.64
C ALA A 455 -23.02 -0.33 -3.01
N ALA A 456 -22.15 0.36 -3.76
CA ALA A 456 -21.70 -0.07 -5.08
C ALA A 456 -20.95 -1.42 -5.06
N ALA A 457 -20.36 -1.79 -3.92
CA ALA A 457 -19.63 -3.05 -3.73
C ALA A 457 -20.50 -4.17 -3.13
N LEU A 458 -21.78 -3.92 -2.86
CA LEU A 458 -22.66 -4.85 -2.15
C LEU A 458 -23.65 -5.54 -3.11
N ASN A 459 -23.77 -6.86 -2.97
CA ASN A 459 -24.77 -7.68 -3.66
C ASN A 459 -25.41 -8.67 -2.66
N PRO A 460 -26.74 -8.59 -2.40
CA PRO A 460 -27.69 -7.62 -2.96
C PRO A 460 -27.40 -6.20 -2.49
N LYS A 461 -27.77 -5.20 -3.30
CA LYS A 461 -27.64 -3.79 -2.94
C LYS A 461 -28.43 -3.48 -1.65
N PRO A 462 -27.97 -2.50 -0.85
CA PRO A 462 -28.73 -2.00 0.29
C PRO A 462 -30.13 -1.55 -0.13
N ARG A 463 -31.09 -1.72 0.79
CA ARG A 463 -32.49 -1.36 0.52
C ARG A 463 -32.63 0.14 0.28
N ASN A 464 -33.31 0.50 -0.80
CA ASN A 464 -33.87 1.83 -1.02
C ASN A 464 -35.11 2.00 -0.13
N PHE A 465 -35.03 2.88 0.87
CA PHE A 465 -36.12 3.21 1.79
C PHE A 465 -37.17 4.11 1.14
N GLY A 466 -36.86 4.79 0.02
CA GLY A 466 -37.85 5.52 -0.78
C GLY A 466 -38.76 4.63 -1.63
N ASP A 467 -38.51 3.31 -1.67
CA ASP A 467 -39.36 2.35 -2.40
C ASP A 467 -40.73 2.20 -1.72
N LYS A 468 -41.77 2.76 -2.34
CA LYS A 468 -43.15 2.73 -1.84
C LYS A 468 -43.74 1.32 -1.73
N ALA A 469 -43.33 0.39 -2.60
CA ALA A 469 -43.81 -0.99 -2.53
C ALA A 469 -43.19 -1.71 -1.33
N TRP A 470 -41.89 -1.48 -1.10
CA TRP A 470 -41.20 -2.00 0.08
C TRP A 470 -41.77 -1.42 1.37
N GLN A 471 -41.97 -0.11 1.44
CA GLN A 471 -42.57 0.57 2.60
C GLN A 471 -43.91 -0.05 3.00
N LYS A 472 -44.78 -0.34 2.04
CA LYS A 472 -46.07 -1.00 2.30
C LYS A 472 -45.94 -2.46 2.73
N SER A 473 -44.87 -3.14 2.30
CA SER A 473 -44.68 -4.58 2.54
C SER A 473 -44.11 -4.93 3.92
N ILE A 474 -43.56 -3.95 4.64
CA ILE A 474 -42.80 -4.18 5.87
C ILE A 474 -43.46 -3.49 7.06
N THR A 475 -43.45 -4.13 8.23
CA THR A 475 -43.96 -3.55 9.49
C THR A 475 -42.86 -2.83 10.27
N ASP A 476 -43.24 -1.93 11.17
CA ASP A 476 -42.29 -1.19 12.01
C ASP A 476 -41.50 -2.14 12.93
N ASP A 477 -42.14 -3.16 13.49
CA ASP A 477 -41.46 -4.17 14.31
C ASP A 477 -40.47 -5.00 13.50
N ALA A 478 -40.78 -5.29 12.22
CA ALA A 478 -39.84 -5.94 11.34
C ALA A 478 -38.62 -5.04 11.04
N ILE A 479 -38.82 -3.73 10.85
CA ILE A 479 -37.72 -2.77 10.70
C ILE A 479 -36.86 -2.74 11.97
N LYS A 480 -37.47 -2.64 13.16
CA LYS A 480 -36.76 -2.68 14.45
C LYS A 480 -35.92 -3.94 14.60
N LYS A 481 -36.53 -5.10 14.32
CA LYS A 481 -35.85 -6.39 14.37
C LYS A 481 -34.65 -6.43 13.43
N ILE A 482 -34.78 -5.93 12.21
CA ILE A 482 -33.69 -5.87 11.23
C ILE A 482 -32.56 -4.95 11.70
N ILE A 483 -32.88 -3.82 12.34
CA ILE A 483 -31.88 -2.89 12.88
C ILE A 483 -31.10 -3.54 14.03
N VAL A 484 -31.81 -4.16 14.97
CA VAL A 484 -31.23 -4.75 16.18
C VAL A 484 -30.49 -6.05 15.89
N GLU A 485 -31.09 -6.95 15.12
CA GLU A 485 -30.60 -8.32 14.89
C GLU A 485 -29.88 -8.49 13.53
N GLY A 486 -29.87 -7.46 12.68
CA GLY A 486 -29.18 -7.46 11.40
C GLY A 486 -29.96 -8.13 10.26
N GLY A 487 -29.40 -8.10 9.05
CA GLY A 487 -30.10 -8.63 7.87
C GLY A 487 -30.24 -10.16 7.87
N ALA A 488 -29.27 -10.88 8.42
CA ALA A 488 -29.28 -12.34 8.41
C ALA A 488 -30.45 -12.94 9.22
N SER A 489 -30.87 -12.29 10.32
CA SER A 489 -31.93 -12.78 11.21
C SER A 489 -33.31 -12.89 10.54
N VAL A 490 -33.49 -12.20 9.42
CA VAL A 490 -34.72 -12.16 8.63
C VAL A 490 -34.51 -12.69 7.19
N GLY A 491 -33.46 -13.48 6.97
CA GLY A 491 -33.16 -14.05 5.65
C GLY A 491 -32.76 -13.02 4.60
N LYS A 492 -32.19 -11.88 5.02
CA LYS A 492 -31.59 -10.84 4.14
C LYS A 492 -30.07 -10.92 4.20
N SER A 493 -29.41 -9.98 3.52
CA SER A 493 -27.94 -9.95 3.42
C SER A 493 -27.27 -9.94 4.80
N ALA A 494 -26.37 -10.90 5.02
CA ALA A 494 -25.54 -10.96 6.23
C ALA A 494 -24.53 -9.80 6.33
N VAL A 495 -24.43 -8.97 5.28
CA VAL A 495 -23.58 -7.77 5.28
C VAL A 495 -24.25 -6.59 5.99
N MET A 496 -25.57 -6.64 6.24
CA MET A 496 -26.22 -5.68 7.14
C MET A 496 -26.00 -6.13 8.60
N PRO A 497 -25.13 -5.44 9.37
CA PRO A 497 -24.76 -5.89 10.71
C PRO A 497 -25.89 -5.65 11.73
N PRO A 498 -25.95 -6.46 12.80
CA PRO A 498 -26.84 -6.19 13.93
C PRO A 498 -26.37 -4.97 14.72
N ASN A 499 -27.30 -4.28 15.38
CA ASN A 499 -27.04 -3.20 16.33
C ASN A 499 -27.67 -3.52 17.70
N PRO A 500 -27.16 -4.52 18.45
CA PRO A 500 -27.79 -4.97 19.70
C PRO A 500 -27.98 -3.89 20.78
N PRO A 501 -27.08 -2.90 20.95
CA PRO A 501 -27.28 -1.84 21.94
C PRO A 501 -28.55 -1.01 21.74
N LEU A 502 -29.09 -0.94 20.52
CA LEU A 502 -30.34 -0.23 20.25
C LEU A 502 -31.58 -0.94 20.82
N ALA A 503 -31.46 -2.19 21.26
CA ALA A 503 -32.53 -2.89 21.96
C ALA A 503 -32.89 -2.18 23.30
N ASP A 504 -31.88 -1.60 23.95
CA ASP A 504 -32.02 -0.91 25.24
C ASP A 504 -32.23 0.62 25.07
N ASP A 505 -32.12 1.14 23.84
CA ASP A 505 -32.33 2.55 23.49
C ASP A 505 -33.58 2.70 22.59
N ALA A 506 -34.75 2.61 23.25
CA ALA A 506 -36.03 2.68 22.58
C ALA A 506 -36.28 4.04 21.89
N GLU A 507 -35.73 5.14 22.42
CA GLU A 507 -35.91 6.47 21.83
C GLU A 507 -35.22 6.55 20.46
N THR A 508 -33.94 6.16 20.42
CA THR A 508 -33.15 6.16 19.18
C THR A 508 -33.70 5.15 18.18
N LEU A 509 -34.06 3.94 18.63
CA LEU A 509 -34.59 2.91 17.76
C LEU A 509 -35.93 3.31 17.11
N ASN A 510 -36.86 3.88 17.89
CA ASN A 510 -38.14 4.35 17.36
C ASN A 510 -37.96 5.56 16.44
N GLY A 511 -37.02 6.46 16.74
CA GLY A 511 -36.69 7.57 15.86
C GLY A 511 -36.07 7.12 14.54
N LEU A 512 -35.24 6.08 14.53
CA LEU A 512 -34.70 5.49 13.30
C LEU A 512 -35.81 4.90 12.42
N VAL A 513 -36.79 4.22 13.00
CA VAL A 513 -37.95 3.71 12.25
C VAL A 513 -38.73 4.87 11.61
N ARG A 514 -39.01 5.95 12.37
CA ARG A 514 -39.67 7.14 11.83
C ARG A 514 -38.88 7.78 10.70
N LEU A 515 -37.56 7.86 10.82
CA LEU A 515 -36.69 8.37 9.76
C LEU A 515 -36.73 7.51 8.50
N ILE A 516 -36.69 6.18 8.66
CA ILE A 516 -36.80 5.22 7.55
C ILE A 516 -38.16 5.38 6.85
N ARG A 517 -39.26 5.56 7.60
CA ARG A 517 -40.59 5.83 7.04
C ARG A 517 -40.64 7.16 6.29
N ALA A 518 -39.99 8.19 6.81
CA ALA A 518 -39.97 9.53 6.20
C ALA A 518 -39.33 9.54 4.80
N PHE A 519 -38.39 8.64 4.49
CA PHE A 519 -37.83 8.52 3.13
C PHE A 519 -38.86 8.04 2.09
N GLY A 520 -39.91 7.33 2.51
CA GLY A 520 -40.95 6.81 1.64
C GLY A 520 -42.23 7.65 1.59
N ALA A 521 -42.28 8.73 2.38
CA ALA A 521 -43.44 9.62 2.52
C ALA A 521 -43.68 10.47 1.26
#